data_AF-A0AB40C0H4-F1
#
_entry.id   AF-A0AB40C0H4-F1
#
_cell.length_a   1.000
_cell.length_b   1.000
_cell.length_c   1.000
_cell.angle_alpha   90.00
_cell.angle_beta   90.00
_cell.angle_gamma   90.00
#
_symmetry.space_group_name_H-M   'P 1'
#
loop_
_entity.id
_entity.type
_entity.pdbx_description
1 polymer ?
#
loop_
_entity_poly.entity_id
_entity_poly.type
_entity_poly.pdbx_seq_one_letter_code
_entity_poly.pdbx_strand_id
1 'polypeptide(L)'
;MFKNLEIKPLKALETGQCFPDQPTLVVFTVGQLLTSEKEEEEEGKKHECIKWLDEQPVKLVVFLCYGSIGCFDEKVMKRIALGLERSGQKFLWALRTPPRENALIPSDVYLGEVLPEGFLESTREKGLV
;
A
#
# COMPACT_ATOMS: atom_id res chain seq x y z
N MET A 1 -8.12 -8.60 23.05
CA MET A 1 -8.69 -8.56 21.68
C MET A 1 -7.63 -8.40 20.58
N PHE A 2 -6.37 -8.03 20.85
CA PHE A 2 -5.29 -8.00 19.81
C PHE A 2 -4.21 -9.08 19.95
N LYS A 3 -4.11 -9.75 21.12
CA LYS A 3 -3.12 -10.80 21.36
C LYS A 3 -3.16 -11.97 20.36
N ASN A 4 -4.29 -12.17 19.68
CA ASN A 4 -4.46 -13.24 18.70
C ASN A 4 -3.73 -12.97 17.38
N LEU A 5 -3.32 -11.74 17.09
CA LEU A 5 -2.57 -11.40 15.88
C LEU A 5 -1.11 -11.86 15.97
N GLU A 6 -0.52 -11.85 17.18
CA GLU A 6 0.90 -12.09 17.40
C GLU A 6 1.14 -13.06 18.57
N ILE A 7 0.43 -14.19 18.59
CA ILE A 7 0.44 -15.14 19.71
C ILE A 7 1.87 -15.61 20.05
N LYS A 8 2.66 -15.98 19.03
CA LYS A 8 4.00 -16.52 19.24
C LYS A 8 4.98 -15.45 19.75
N PRO A 9 5.12 -14.27 19.10
CA PRO A 9 5.96 -13.19 19.64
C PRO A 9 5.58 -12.78 21.06
N LEU A 10 4.28 -12.61 21.35
CA LEU A 10 3.82 -12.21 22.68
C LEU A 10 4.14 -13.25 23.74
N LYS A 11 3.99 -14.54 23.45
CA LYS A 11 4.35 -15.62 24.37
C LYS A 11 5.87 -15.64 24.64
N ALA A 12 6.69 -15.42 23.62
CA ALA A 12 8.15 -15.36 23.78
C ALA A 12 8.56 -14.18 24.66
N LEU A 13 7.90 -13.03 24.51
CA LEU A 13 8.10 -11.87 25.38
C LEU A 13 7.64 -12.18 26.81
N GLU A 14 6.40 -12.64 27.03
CA GLU A 14 5.83 -12.91 28.35
C GLU A 14 6.58 -13.99 29.15
N THR A 15 7.22 -14.95 28.48
CA THR A 15 7.97 -16.05 29.13
C THR A 15 9.47 -15.77 29.27
N GLY A 16 9.93 -14.57 28.93
CA GLY A 16 11.34 -14.17 29.05
C GLY A 16 12.28 -14.81 28.03
N GLN A 17 11.76 -15.48 27.00
CA GLN A 17 12.58 -16.13 25.97
C GLN A 17 13.37 -15.12 25.13
N CYS A 18 12.86 -13.89 24.99
CA CYS A 18 13.56 -12.80 24.30
C CYS A 18 14.71 -12.19 25.11
N PHE A 19 14.72 -12.39 26.43
CA PHE A 19 15.68 -11.77 27.35
C PHE A 19 16.13 -12.77 28.43
N PRO A 20 16.98 -13.75 28.10
CA PRO A 20 17.34 -14.84 29.02
C PRO A 20 17.98 -14.38 30.33
N ASP A 21 18.73 -13.27 30.29
CA ASP A 21 19.52 -12.75 31.41
C ASP A 21 18.94 -11.46 32.02
N GLN A 22 17.71 -11.08 31.64
CA GLN A 22 17.07 -9.85 32.12
C GLN A 22 15.61 -10.10 32.54
N PRO A 23 15.09 -9.33 33.50
CA PRO A 23 13.68 -9.43 33.87
C PRO A 23 12.78 -9.12 32.68
N THR A 24 11.73 -9.92 32.52
CA THR A 24 10.73 -9.74 31.47
C THR A 24 9.96 -8.43 31.67
N LEU A 25 9.97 -7.54 30.68
CA LEU A 25 9.19 -6.31 30.69
C LEU A 25 7.69 -6.62 30.51
N VAL A 26 6.84 -5.85 31.18
CA VAL A 26 5.38 -5.97 31.02
C VAL A 26 4.98 -5.44 29.65
N VAL A 27 4.38 -6.30 28.82
CA VAL A 27 3.93 -5.93 27.47
C VAL A 27 2.43 -5.61 27.48
N PHE A 28 2.08 -4.40 27.04
CA PHE A 28 0.70 -3.97 26.86
C PHE A 28 0.33 -3.91 25.38
N THR A 29 -0.56 -4.81 24.95
CA THR A 29 -1.07 -4.79 23.56
C THR A 29 -2.19 -3.77 23.43
N VAL A 30 -1.91 -2.63 22.80
CA VAL A 30 -2.89 -1.53 22.62
C VAL A 30 -3.66 -1.59 21.29
N GLY A 31 -3.27 -2.48 20.38
CA GLY A 31 -3.92 -2.64 19.07
C GLY A 31 -3.46 -1.62 18.03
N GLN A 32 -4.19 -1.55 16.91
CA GLN A 32 -3.91 -0.58 15.86
C GLN A 32 -4.27 0.82 16.33
N LEU A 33 -3.26 1.68 16.49
CA LEU A 33 -3.47 3.09 16.72
C LEU A 33 -3.76 3.75 15.38
N LEU A 34 -5.04 4.00 15.11
CA LEU A 34 -5.46 4.76 13.94
C LEU A 34 -5.18 6.24 14.21
N THR A 35 -4.34 6.84 13.39
CA THR A 35 -4.22 8.30 13.33
C THR A 35 -5.47 8.83 12.64
N SER A 36 -6.32 9.54 13.39
CA SER A 36 -7.32 10.41 12.77
C SER A 36 -6.54 11.56 12.15
N GLU A 37 -6.29 11.49 10.85
CA GLU A 37 -5.90 12.69 10.12
C GLU A 37 -7.05 13.68 10.26
N LYS A 38 -6.76 14.89 10.75
CA LYS A 38 -7.68 16.00 10.51
C LYS A 38 -7.60 16.20 9.00
N GLU A 39 -8.69 15.93 8.31
CA GLU A 39 -8.87 16.46 6.97
C GLU A 39 -8.71 17.98 7.13
N GLU A 40 -7.58 18.54 6.69
CA GLU A 40 -7.64 19.87 6.13
C GLU A 40 -8.52 19.70 4.90
N GLU A 41 -9.84 19.80 5.11
CA GLU A 41 -10.81 19.92 4.05
C GLU A 41 -10.37 21.14 3.25
N GLU A 42 -9.65 20.92 2.15
CA GLU A 42 -9.82 21.80 1.01
C GLU A 42 -11.31 21.73 0.66
N GLU A 43 -12.01 22.77 1.10
CA GLU A 43 -13.45 22.99 1.02
C GLU A 43 -14.10 22.29 -0.18
N GLY A 44 -14.67 21.10 0.07
CA GLY A 44 -15.70 20.47 -0.76
C GLY A 44 -15.28 19.68 -2.01
N LYS A 45 -13.99 19.44 -2.32
CA LYS A 45 -13.61 18.64 -3.51
C LYS A 45 -12.96 17.31 -3.15
N LYS A 46 -13.73 16.22 -3.26
CA LYS A 46 -13.20 14.84 -3.26
C LYS A 46 -12.10 14.68 -4.30
N HIS A 47 -10.99 14.03 -3.91
CA HIS A 47 -9.92 13.64 -4.82
C HIS A 47 -10.44 12.73 -5.94
N GLU A 48 -9.87 12.82 -7.15
CA GLU A 48 -10.33 12.10 -8.34
C GLU A 48 -10.38 10.58 -8.13
N CYS A 49 -9.37 10.02 -7.46
CA CYS A 49 -9.35 8.58 -7.14
C CYS A 49 -10.53 8.13 -6.26
N ILE A 50 -10.99 8.98 -5.34
CA ILE A 50 -12.14 8.67 -4.49
C ILE A 50 -13.43 8.70 -5.31
N LYS A 51 -13.57 9.67 -6.23
CA LYS A 51 -14.70 9.71 -7.16
C LYS A 51 -14.74 8.47 -8.05
N TRP A 52 -13.58 8.06 -8.59
CA TRP A 52 -13.48 6.84 -9.39
C TRP A 52 -13.85 5.59 -8.59
N LEU A 53 -13.44 5.49 -7.31
CA LEU A 53 -13.82 4.40 -6.41
C LEU A 53 -15.32 4.37 -6.12
N ASP A 54 -15.95 5.53 -5.90
CA ASP A 54 -17.38 5.67 -5.62
C ASP A 54 -18.25 5.12 -6.79
N GLU A 55 -17.73 5.09 -8.01
CA GLU A 55 -18.39 4.53 -9.20
C GLU A 55 -18.26 3.00 -9.31
N GLN A 56 -17.42 2.37 -8.49
CA GLN A 56 -17.19 0.93 -8.57
C GLN A 56 -18.14 0.13 -7.67
N PRO A 57 -18.49 -1.12 -8.04
CA PRO A 57 -19.29 -1.96 -7.16
C PRO A 57 -18.51 -2.33 -5.89
N VAL A 58 -19.26 -2.53 -4.80
CA VAL A 58 -18.72 -2.82 -3.47
C VAL A 58 -17.80 -4.04 -3.50
N LYS A 59 -16.59 -3.91 -2.92
CA LYS A 59 -15.57 -4.97 -2.76
C LYS A 59 -15.02 -5.57 -4.08
N LEU A 60 -15.08 -4.84 -5.20
CA LEU A 60 -14.56 -5.33 -6.49
C LEU A 60 -13.25 -4.67 -6.96
N VAL A 61 -12.68 -3.76 -6.18
CA VAL A 61 -11.43 -3.07 -6.52
C VAL A 61 -10.28 -3.63 -5.69
N VAL A 62 -9.21 -4.03 -6.37
CA VAL A 62 -7.94 -4.38 -5.73
C VAL A 62 -7.11 -3.11 -5.54
N PHE A 63 -6.74 -2.79 -4.31
CA PHE A 63 -5.81 -1.70 -4.03
C PHE A 63 -4.38 -2.22 -3.96
N LEU A 64 -3.49 -1.65 -4.78
CA LEU A 64 -2.07 -1.94 -4.80
C LEU A 64 -1.31 -0.73 -4.27
N CYS A 65 -0.64 -0.91 -3.13
CA CYS A 65 0.24 0.08 -2.54
C CYS A 65 1.36 -0.64 -1.79
N TYR A 66 2.59 -0.19 -2.01
CA TYR A 66 3.79 -0.77 -1.40
C TYR A 66 4.33 0.10 -0.25
N GLY A 67 3.44 0.89 0.36
CA GLY A 67 3.80 1.86 1.39
C GLY A 67 4.53 3.07 0.82
N SER A 68 5.01 3.94 1.72
CA SER A 68 5.67 5.19 1.34
C SER A 68 7.05 4.97 0.68
N ILE A 69 7.73 3.89 1.03
CA ILE A 69 9.12 3.61 0.63
C ILE A 69 9.20 2.50 -0.44
N GLY A 70 8.20 1.62 -0.52
CA GLY A 70 8.24 0.49 -1.45
C GLY A 70 8.08 0.93 -2.89
N CYS A 71 9.12 0.67 -3.69
CA CYS A 71 9.11 0.76 -5.14
C CYS A 71 9.89 -0.44 -5.70
N PHE A 72 9.63 -0.79 -6.96
CA PHE A 72 10.34 -1.88 -7.63
C PHE A 72 11.06 -1.37 -8.86
N ASP A 73 12.01 -2.18 -9.34
CA ASP A 73 12.62 -1.96 -10.64
C ASP A 73 11.58 -2.05 -11.76
N GLU A 74 11.84 -1.34 -12.85
CA GLU A 74 10.99 -1.24 -14.03
C GLU A 74 10.52 -2.61 -14.56
N LYS A 75 11.40 -3.61 -14.59
CA LYS A 75 11.08 -4.97 -15.04
C LYS A 75 9.98 -5.62 -14.20
N VAL A 76 9.99 -5.39 -12.89
CA VAL A 76 8.99 -5.93 -11.97
C VAL A 76 7.68 -5.17 -12.14
N MET A 77 7.73 -3.84 -12.26
CA MET A 77 6.55 -3.01 -12.50
C MET A 77 5.83 -3.39 -13.80
N LYS A 78 6.57 -3.59 -14.90
CA LYS A 78 5.99 -4.08 -16.17
C LYS A 78 5.31 -5.43 -16.04
N ARG A 79 5.86 -6.35 -15.23
CA ARG A 79 5.23 -7.66 -14.97
C ARG A 79 3.96 -7.52 -14.13
N ILE A 80 3.93 -6.61 -13.16
CA ILE A 80 2.74 -6.31 -12.38
C ILE A 80 1.65 -5.74 -13.29
N ALA A 81 1.98 -4.73 -14.11
CA ALA A 81 1.07 -4.13 -15.07
C ALA A 81 0.46 -5.19 -16.01
N LEU A 82 1.30 -6.02 -16.64
CA LEU A 82 0.82 -7.11 -17.50
C LEU A 82 -0.08 -8.11 -16.74
N GLY A 83 0.22 -8.37 -15.47
CA GLY A 83 -0.62 -9.21 -14.61
C GLY A 83 -1.99 -8.59 -14.36
N LEU A 84 -2.04 -7.29 -14.06
CA LEU A 84 -3.27 -6.54 -13.84
C LEU A 84 -4.15 -6.53 -15.09
N GLU A 85 -3.57 -6.19 -16.24
CA GLU A 85 -4.27 -6.19 -17.53
C GLU A 85 -4.91 -7.56 -17.82
N ARG A 86 -4.12 -8.64 -17.68
CA ARG A 86 -4.59 -10.02 -17.93
C ARG A 86 -5.59 -10.52 -16.89
N SER A 87 -5.52 -10.02 -15.66
CA SER A 87 -6.44 -10.44 -14.59
C SER A 87 -7.89 -10.03 -14.87
N GLY A 88 -8.08 -8.96 -15.64
CA GLY A 88 -9.38 -8.35 -15.90
C GLY A 88 -10.07 -7.79 -14.65
N GLN A 89 -9.42 -7.79 -13.49
CA GLN A 89 -9.94 -7.23 -12.25
C GLN A 89 -9.88 -5.71 -12.26
N LYS A 90 -10.75 -5.07 -11.49
CA LYS A 90 -10.66 -3.63 -11.27
C LYS A 90 -9.58 -3.33 -10.25
N PHE A 91 -8.79 -2.30 -10.47
CA PHE A 91 -7.67 -1.98 -9.58
C PHE A 91 -7.46 -0.48 -9.39
N LEU A 92 -6.95 -0.12 -8.22
CA LEU A 92 -6.36 1.18 -7.93
C LEU A 92 -4.90 0.95 -7.54
N TRP A 93 -3.96 1.51 -8.28
CA TRP A 93 -2.53 1.26 -8.05
C TRP A 93 -1.78 2.55 -7.74
N ALA A 94 -1.46 2.77 -6.47
CA ALA A 94 -0.57 3.85 -6.05
C ALA A 94 0.88 3.53 -6.45
N LEU A 95 1.24 3.86 -7.69
CA LEU A 95 2.54 3.55 -8.29
C LEU A 95 3.59 4.60 -7.90
N ARG A 96 4.80 4.14 -7.57
CA ARG A 96 5.96 4.98 -7.25
C ARG A 96 7.21 4.46 -7.98
N THR A 97 8.09 5.35 -8.36
CA THR A 97 9.39 5.00 -9.00
C THR A 97 10.53 5.09 -8.01
N PRO A 98 11.61 4.31 -8.22
CA PRO A 98 12.84 4.46 -7.46
C PRO A 98 13.30 5.92 -7.40
N PRO A 99 13.91 6.35 -6.28
CA PRO A 99 14.41 7.71 -6.15
C PRO A 99 15.36 8.05 -7.29
N ARG A 100 15.16 9.21 -7.93
CA ARG A 100 16.15 9.77 -8.85
C ARG A 100 17.38 10.22 -8.06
N GLU A 101 18.52 10.38 -8.75
CA GLU A 101 19.79 10.75 -8.11
C GLU A 101 19.60 11.93 -7.11
N ASN A 102 20.02 11.72 -5.86
CA ASN A 102 19.90 12.60 -4.69
C ASN A 102 18.56 12.62 -3.92
N ALA A 103 17.57 11.79 -4.27
CA ALA A 103 16.35 11.63 -3.46
C ALA A 103 16.48 10.43 -2.48
N LEU A 104 16.00 10.61 -1.24
CA LEU A 104 15.95 9.54 -0.22
C LEU A 104 14.66 8.73 -0.25
N ILE A 105 13.63 9.24 -0.93
CA ILE A 105 12.30 8.66 -0.99
C ILE A 105 11.83 8.52 -2.44
N PRO A 106 11.04 7.47 -2.76
CA PRO A 106 10.41 7.32 -4.06
C PRO A 106 9.60 8.57 -4.44
N SER A 107 9.65 8.96 -5.72
CA SER A 107 8.89 10.09 -6.24
C SER A 107 7.67 9.62 -7.04
N ASP A 108 6.76 10.56 -7.28
CA ASP A 108 5.69 10.37 -8.25
C ASP A 108 6.25 10.13 -9.65
N VAL A 109 5.49 9.39 -10.44
CA VAL A 109 5.97 8.64 -11.60
C VAL A 109 5.69 9.37 -12.91
N TYR A 110 6.66 9.34 -13.83
CA TYR A 110 6.37 9.54 -15.25
C TYR A 110 5.89 8.22 -15.86
N LEU A 111 4.56 8.03 -15.90
CA LEU A 111 3.90 6.75 -16.21
C LEU A 111 4.38 6.11 -17.53
N GLY A 112 4.74 6.93 -18.52
CA GLY A 112 5.20 6.48 -19.84
C GLY A 112 6.54 5.73 -19.85
N GLU A 113 7.36 5.85 -18.80
CA GLU A 113 8.66 5.16 -18.73
C GLU A 113 8.55 3.76 -18.11
N VAL A 114 7.56 3.54 -17.24
CA VAL A 114 7.50 2.34 -16.39
C VAL A 114 6.37 1.37 -16.70
N LEU A 115 5.32 1.86 -17.36
CA LEU A 115 4.20 1.01 -17.77
C LEU A 115 4.46 0.45 -19.19
N PRO A 116 3.94 -0.75 -19.50
CA PRO A 116 3.92 -1.25 -20.86
C PRO A 116 3.18 -0.29 -21.80
N GLU A 117 3.61 -0.22 -23.05
CA GLU A 117 2.93 0.55 -24.08
C GLU A 117 1.46 0.11 -24.22
N GLY A 118 0.53 1.07 -24.26
CA GLY A 118 -0.90 0.80 -24.38
C GLY A 118 -1.61 0.38 -23.09
N PHE A 119 -0.89 0.24 -21.97
CA PHE A 119 -1.48 -0.26 -20.71
C PHE A 119 -2.58 0.66 -20.16
N LEU A 120 -2.40 1.98 -20.20
CA LEU A 120 -3.39 2.91 -19.67
C LEU A 120 -4.65 2.91 -20.54
N GLU A 121 -4.50 2.77 -21.84
CA GLU A 121 -5.59 2.65 -22.80
C GLU A 121 -6.35 1.33 -22.62
N SER A 122 -5.63 0.21 -22.49
CA SER A 122 -6.24 -1.12 -22.35
C SER A 122 -6.94 -1.31 -21.01
N THR A 123 -6.52 -0.58 -19.97
CA THR A 123 -7.09 -0.67 -18.61
C THR A 123 -7.97 0.50 -18.22
N ARG A 124 -8.21 1.49 -19.09
CA ARG A 124 -8.96 2.72 -18.80
C ARG A 124 -10.31 2.52 -18.09
N GLU A 125 -11.03 1.45 -18.42
CA GLU A 125 -12.35 1.15 -17.80
C GLU A 125 -12.27 0.31 -16.52
N LYS A 126 -11.08 -0.23 -16.21
CA LYS A 126 -10.87 -1.19 -15.12
C LYS A 126 -9.93 -0.67 -14.04
N GLY A 127 -8.99 0.18 -14.41
CA GLY A 127 -7.87 0.56 -13.58
C GLY A 127 -7.72 2.07 -13.46
N LEU A 128 -7.29 2.50 -12.27
CA LEU A 128 -6.69 3.81 -12.05
C LEU A 128 -5.29 3.60 -11.48
N VAL A 129 -4.29 4.32 -12.01
CA VAL A 129 -2.90 4.32 -11.54
C VAL A 129 -2.54 5.73 -11.10
#